data_AF-A0A134CGP1-F1
#
_entry.id   AF-A0A134CGP1-F1
#
_cell.length_a   1.000
_cell.length_b   1.000
_cell.length_c   1.000
_cell.angle_alpha   90.00
_cell.angle_beta   90.00
_cell.angle_gamma   90.00
#
_symmetry.space_group_name_H-M   'P 1'
#
loop_
_entity.id
_entity.type
_entity.pdbx_description
1 polymer ?
#
loop_
_entity_poly.entity_id
_entity_poly.type
_entity_poly.pdbx_seq_one_letter_code
_entity_poly.pdbx_strand_id
1 'polypeptide(L)'
;MDLTECRRQIDEIDRELTQLLEQRLHLVAQVACYKKAQHMEIFDPRREAAVLKRIAALANNGELAPYLQNIYRCIMAESKNYEAEKMEDIWVTK
;
A
#
# COMPACT_ATOMS: atom_id res chain seq x y z
N MET A 1 16.46 12.12 24.13
CA MET A 1 16.72 11.02 23.18
C MET A 1 17.93 11.42 22.35
N ASP A 2 18.90 10.54 22.16
CA ASP A 2 20.04 10.78 21.27
C ASP A 2 19.78 10.18 19.88
N LEU A 3 20.67 10.45 18.92
CA LEU A 3 20.53 10.00 17.54
C LEU A 3 20.51 8.47 17.41
N THR A 4 21.29 7.77 18.23
CA THR A 4 21.39 6.30 18.19
C THR A 4 20.07 5.68 18.63
N GLU A 5 19.50 6.20 19.72
CA GLU A 5 18.23 5.75 20.24
C GLU A 5 17.07 6.08 19.28
N CYS A 6 17.09 7.25 18.64
CA CYS A 6 16.12 7.57 17.57
C CYS A 6 16.17 6.55 16.43
N ARG A 7 17.36 6.21 15.96
CA ARG A 7 17.55 5.25 14.86
C ARG A 7 17.08 3.84 15.23
N ARG A 8 17.39 3.39 16.45
CA ARG A 8 16.93 2.10 16.96
C ARG A 8 15.40 1.99 16.95
N GLN A 9 14.70 3.04 17.39
CA GLN A 9 13.24 3.07 17.36
C GLN A 9 12.67 3.12 15.94
N ILE A 10 13.32 3.84 15.02
CA ILE A 10 12.95 3.83 13.60
C ILE A 10 13.10 2.42 13.02
N ASP A 11 14.22 1.73 13.27
CA ASP A 11 14.45 0.37 12.79
C ASP A 11 13.39 -0.62 13.29
N GLU A 12 12.90 -0.43 14.53
CA GLU A 12 11.81 -1.23 15.10
C GLU A 12 10.49 -0.98 14.38
N ILE A 13 10.15 0.29 14.14
CA ILE A 13 8.96 0.69 13.39
C ILE A 13 9.04 0.16 11.95
N ASP A 14 10.20 0.23 11.30
CA ASP A 14 10.38 -0.21 9.93
C ASP A 14 10.15 -1.72 9.77
N ARG A 15 10.49 -2.53 10.79
CA ARG A 15 10.15 -3.97 10.81
C ARG A 15 8.64 -4.19 10.84
N GLU A 16 7.92 -3.46 11.69
CA GLU A 16 6.45 -3.55 11.76
C GLU A 16 5.80 -3.07 10.47
N LEU A 17 6.27 -1.95 9.91
CA LEU A 17 5.79 -1.43 8.63
C LEU A 17 5.99 -2.45 7.51
N THR A 18 7.15 -3.11 7.46
CA THR A 18 7.45 -4.14 6.45
C THR A 18 6.45 -5.30 6.54
N GLN A 19 6.20 -5.83 7.74
CA GLN A 19 5.23 -6.91 7.94
C GLN A 19 3.81 -6.49 7.53
N LEU A 20 3.40 -5.27 7.87
CA LEU A 20 2.08 -4.74 7.49
C LEU A 20 1.95 -4.54 5.97
N LEU A 21 3.02 -4.09 5.31
CA LEU A 21 3.05 -3.93 3.85
C LEU A 21 3.00 -5.27 3.14
N GLU A 22 3.69 -6.29 3.63
CA GLU A 22 3.59 -7.67 3.11
C GLU A 22 2.15 -8.19 3.22
N GLN A 23 1.52 -8.07 4.39
CA GLN A 23 0.11 -8.45 4.57
C GLN A 23 -0.80 -7.71 3.59
N ARG A 24 -0.55 -6.42 3.39
CA ARG A 24 -1.29 -5.60 2.43
C ARG A 24 -1.12 -6.11 1.00
N LEU A 25 0.09 -6.51 0.58
CA LEU A 25 0.35 -7.06 -0.75
C LEU A 25 -0.29 -8.44 -0.96
N HIS A 26 -0.36 -9.29 0.07
CA HIS A 26 -1.12 -10.54 0.00
C HIS A 26 -2.61 -10.28 -0.30
N LEU A 27 -3.20 -9.25 0.30
CA LEU A 27 -4.58 -8.84 -0.02
C LEU A 27 -4.69 -8.28 -1.45
N VAL A 28 -3.68 -7.57 -1.95
CA VAL A 28 -3.63 -7.10 -3.34
C VAL A 28 -3.66 -8.26 -4.32
N ALA A 29 -2.94 -9.36 -4.06
CA ALA A 29 -3.00 -10.56 -4.90
C ALA A 29 -4.43 -11.16 -4.96
N GLN A 30 -5.16 -11.14 -3.85
CA GLN A 30 -6.57 -11.57 -3.83
C GLN A 30 -7.47 -10.62 -4.63
N VAL A 31 -7.25 -9.30 -4.52
CA VAL A 31 -7.93 -8.28 -5.33
C VAL A 31 -7.66 -8.48 -6.82
N ALA A 32 -6.40 -8.80 -7.19
CA ALA A 32 -6.02 -9.10 -8.57
C ALA A 32 -6.83 -10.29 -9.12
N CYS A 33 -6.93 -11.38 -8.36
CA CYS A 33 -7.72 -12.55 -8.72
C CYS A 33 -9.20 -12.21 -8.93
N TYR A 34 -9.79 -11.46 -7.99
CA TYR A 34 -11.19 -11.02 -8.07
C TYR A 34 -11.45 -10.16 -9.30
N LYS A 35 -10.66 -9.10 -9.50
CA LYS A 35 -10.82 -8.17 -10.63
C LYS A 35 -10.60 -8.87 -11.96
N LYS A 36 -9.64 -9.78 -12.05
CA LYS A 36 -9.41 -10.59 -13.26
C LYS A 36 -10.64 -11.43 -13.60
N ALA A 37 -11.24 -12.11 -12.61
CA ALA A 37 -12.44 -12.91 -12.81
C ALA A 37 -13.67 -12.06 -13.23
N GLN A 38 -13.68 -10.78 -12.89
CA GLN A 38 -14.75 -9.83 -13.21
C GLN A 38 -14.42 -8.89 -14.39
N HIS A 39 -13.29 -9.09 -15.07
CA HIS A 39 -12.79 -8.21 -16.14
C HIS A 39 -12.71 -6.72 -15.74
N MET A 40 -12.35 -6.44 -14.49
CA MET A 40 -12.21 -5.09 -13.94
C MET A 40 -10.80 -4.54 -14.14
N GLU A 41 -10.70 -3.22 -14.28
CA GLU A 41 -9.42 -2.51 -14.40
C GLU A 41 -8.66 -2.42 -13.06
N ILE A 42 -7.33 -2.33 -13.17
CA ILE A 42 -6.44 -2.15 -12.02
C ILE A 42 -6.62 -0.75 -11.41
N PHE A 43 -6.68 0.28 -12.25
CA PHE A 43 -6.79 1.66 -11.80
C PHE A 43 -8.22 2.02 -11.38
N ASP A 44 -8.39 2.39 -10.11
CA ASP A 44 -9.66 2.90 -9.57
C ASP A 44 -9.43 4.26 -8.89
N PRO A 45 -9.65 5.38 -9.60
CA PRO A 45 -9.40 6.72 -9.06
C PRO A 45 -10.30 7.06 -7.87
N ARG A 46 -11.53 6.51 -7.82
CA ARG A 46 -12.45 6.75 -6.70
C ARG A 46 -11.93 6.06 -5.44
N ARG A 47 -11.46 4.82 -5.58
CA ARG A 47 -10.86 4.06 -4.48
C ARG A 47 -9.59 4.74 -3.95
N GLU A 48 -8.70 5.20 -4.83
CA GLU A 48 -7.46 5.88 -4.44
C GLU A 48 -7.74 7.19 -3.69
N ALA A 49 -8.66 8.02 -4.21
CA ALA A 49 -9.08 9.24 -3.53
C ALA A 49 -9.65 8.95 -2.12
N ALA A 50 -10.45 7.88 -1.98
CA ALA A 50 -10.99 7.46 -0.70
C ALA A 50 -9.91 6.99 0.28
N VAL A 51 -8.86 6.26 -0.17
CA VAL A 51 -7.71 5.92 0.69
C VAL A 51 -7.08 7.20 1.21
N LEU A 52 -6.71 8.13 0.33
CA LEU A 52 -5.95 9.32 0.69
C LEU A 52 -6.71 10.25 1.63
N LYS A 53 -8.03 10.39 1.42
CA LYS A 53 -8.90 11.12 2.35
C LYS A 53 -8.89 10.47 3.73
N ARG A 54 -8.98 9.14 3.80
CA ARG A 54 -8.93 8.41 5.07
C ARG A 54 -7.58 8.56 5.77
N ILE A 55 -6.46 8.51 5.03
CA ILE A 55 -5.13 8.67 5.61
C ILE A 55 -4.93 10.07 6.19
N ALA A 56 -5.38 11.12 5.50
CA ALA A 56 -5.34 12.47 6.07
C ALA A 56 -6.18 12.58 7.35
N ALA A 57 -7.34 11.91 7.41
CA ALA A 57 -8.18 11.89 8.61
C ALA A 57 -7.60 11.07 9.78
N LEU A 58 -6.74 10.09 9.50
CA LEU A 58 -6.04 9.30 10.52
C LEU A 58 -4.79 9.99 11.08
N ALA A 59 -4.32 11.06 10.43
CA ALA A 59 -3.17 11.82 10.91
C ALA A 59 -3.55 12.59 12.18
N ASN A 60 -3.00 12.17 13.33
CA ASN A 60 -3.21 12.88 14.60
C ASN A 60 -2.64 14.30 14.58
N ASN A 61 -1.56 14.51 13.83
CA ASN A 61 -1.03 15.83 13.52
C ASN A 61 -1.36 16.17 12.06
N GLY A 62 -2.18 17.21 11.87
CA GLY A 62 -2.57 17.70 10.54
C GLY A 62 -1.40 18.12 9.66
N GLU A 63 -0.28 18.56 10.25
CA GLU A 63 0.95 18.92 9.52
C GLU A 63 1.60 17.70 8.86
N LEU A 64 1.40 16.49 9.41
CA LEU A 64 1.95 15.25 8.87
C LEU A 64 1.07 14.64 7.78
N ALA A 65 -0.19 15.08 7.65
CA ALA A 65 -1.14 14.51 6.70
C ALA A 65 -0.65 14.52 5.23
N PRO A 66 -0.05 15.61 4.69
CA PRO A 66 0.45 15.61 3.32
C PRO A 66 1.58 14.59 3.11
N TYR A 67 2.46 14.42 4.09
CA TYR A 67 3.57 13.46 4.02
C TYR A 67 3.06 12.02 4.03
N LEU A 68 2.11 11.70 4.91
CA LEU A 68 1.47 10.39 4.96
C LEU A 68 0.72 10.08 3.66
N GLN A 69 0.02 11.06 3.08
CA GLN A 69 -0.63 10.89 1.79
C GLN A 69 0.37 10.56 0.68
N ASN A 70 1.52 11.24 0.64
CA ASN A 70 2.56 10.96 -0.36
C ASN A 70 3.15 9.56 -0.22
N ILE A 71 3.43 9.10 1.01
CA ILE A 71 3.86 7.72 1.28
C ILE A 71 2.81 6.73 0.76
N TYR A 72 1.53 6.98 1.03
CA TYR A 72 0.45 6.11 0.56
C TYR A 72 0.28 6.12 -0.96
N ARG A 73 0.61 7.20 -1.66
CA ARG A 73 0.66 7.19 -3.14
C ARG A 73 1.72 6.23 -3.64
N CYS A 74 2.92 6.23 -3.04
CA CYS A 74 3.97 5.27 -3.39
C CYS A 74 3.54 3.83 -3.11
N ILE A 75 2.97 3.56 -1.93
CA ILE A 75 2.43 2.23 -1.61
C ILE A 75 1.38 1.79 -2.63
N MET A 76 0.44 2.67 -3.00
CA MET A 76 -0.58 2.38 -4.00
C MET A 76 -0.02 2.21 -5.42
N ALA A 77 1.09 2.86 -5.76
CA ALA A 77 1.77 2.65 -7.03
C ALA A 77 2.36 1.24 -7.10
N GLU A 78 3.16 0.85 -6.11
CA GLU A 78 3.75 -0.50 -6.05
C GLU A 78 2.71 -1.61 -5.93
N SER A 79 1.60 -1.32 -5.26
CA SER A 79 0.47 -2.25 -5.22
C SER A 79 -0.10 -2.53 -6.60
N LYS A 80 -0.25 -1.49 -7.44
CA LYS A 80 -0.75 -1.66 -8.81
C LYS A 80 0.25 -2.42 -9.68
N ASN A 81 1.55 -2.18 -9.49
CA ASN A 81 2.61 -2.94 -10.17
C ASN A 81 2.49 -4.44 -9.83
N TYR A 82 2.38 -4.77 -8.55
CA TYR A 82 2.22 -6.15 -8.09
C TYR A 82 0.87 -6.77 -8.54
N GLU A 83 -0.21 -5.99 -8.52
CA GLU A 83 -1.52 -6.41 -9.02
C GLU A 83 -1.46 -6.77 -10.51
N ALA A 84 -0.79 -5.95 -11.33
CA ALA A 84 -0.60 -6.20 -12.76
C ALA A 84 0.17 -7.51 -13.01
N GLU A 85 1.30 -7.70 -12.32
CA GLU A 85 2.09 -8.94 -12.41
C GLU A 85 1.22 -10.18 -12.11
N LYS A 86 0.41 -10.13 -11.04
CA LYS A 86 -0.45 -11.26 -10.65
C LYS A 86 -1.62 -11.49 -11.60
N MET A 87 -2.12 -10.45 -12.27
CA MET A 87 -3.12 -10.61 -13.33
C MET A 87 -2.55 -11.29 -14.58
N GLU A 88 -1.28 -11.03 -14.92
CA GLU A 88 -0.56 -11.63 -16.04
C GLU A 88 -0.14 -13.10 -15.76
N ASP A 89 0.47 -13.38 -14.61
CA ASP A 89 1.03 -14.69 -14.23
C ASP A 89 0.00 -15.84 -14.29
N ILE A 90 -1.26 -15.57 -13.97
CA ILE A 90 -2.33 -16.59 -13.91
C ILE A 90 -2.61 -17.21 -15.30
N TRP A 91 -2.10 -16.65 -16.41
CA TRP A 91 -2.23 -17.25 -17.74
C TRP A 91 -1.13 -18.27 -18.08
N VAL A 92 -0.05 -18.37 -17.29
CA VAL A 92 1.10 -19.25 -17.57
C VAL A 92 0.93 -20.65 -16.95
N THR A 93 -0.07 -20.84 -16.07
CA THR A 93 -0.31 -22.12 -15.38
C THR A 93 -1.44 -22.95 -16.00
N LYS A 94 -1.52 -23.01 -17.33
CA LYS A 94 -2.48 -23.87 -18.05
C LYS A 94 -1.79 -24.78 -19.06
#